data_AF-A0A2A4ZY57-F1
#
_entry.id   AF-A0A2A4ZY57-F1
#
_cell.length_a   1.000
_cell.length_b   1.000
_cell.length_c   1.000
_cell.angle_alpha   90.00
_cell.angle_beta   90.00
_cell.angle_gamma   90.00
#
_symmetry.space_group_name_H-M   'P 1'
#
loop_
_entity.id
_entity.type
_entity.pdbx_description
1 polymer ?
#
loop_
_entity_poly.entity_id
_entity_poly.type
_entity_poly.pdbx_seq_one_letter_code
_entity_poly.pdbx_strand_id
1 'polypeptide(L)'
;MLIRYLDDNLRDIPDELAIAILADPTSEEDISEYTSHWVNVIVHGVLGTMFDEDKNFEENVSDIISKFPQAPESRKAQALELIKAYNIEVEDCDIGMFPASDMI
;
A
#
# COMPACT_ATOMS: atom_id res chain seq x y z
N MET A 1 0.14 1.49 10.13
CA MET A 1 1.36 1.72 9.31
C MET A 1 1.55 0.55 8.38
N LEU A 2 1.70 0.79 7.07
CA LEU A 2 1.92 -0.27 6.06
C LEU A 2 3.39 -0.68 6.08
N ILE A 3 3.68 -1.97 6.31
CA ILE A 3 5.04 -2.45 6.55
C ILE A 3 5.33 -3.66 5.67
N ARG A 4 6.49 -3.67 5.01
CA ARG A 4 7.01 -4.82 4.27
C ARG A 4 8.27 -5.36 4.96
N TYR A 5 8.41 -6.68 4.97
CA TYR A 5 9.65 -7.33 5.39
C TYR A 5 10.63 -7.43 4.20
N LEU A 6 11.83 -6.88 4.33
CA LEU A 6 12.88 -6.88 3.31
C LEU A 6 14.26 -6.95 3.99
N ASP A 7 15.17 -7.78 3.48
CA ASP A 7 16.54 -7.94 4.00
C ASP A 7 16.59 -8.17 5.52
N ASP A 8 15.75 -9.09 6.01
CA ASP A 8 15.55 -9.40 7.43
C ASP A 8 15.06 -8.23 8.31
N ASN A 9 14.66 -7.10 7.70
CA ASN A 9 14.21 -5.90 8.39
C ASN A 9 12.77 -5.52 8.01
N LEU A 10 12.05 -4.92 8.97
CA LEU A 10 10.78 -4.26 8.70
C LEU A 10 11.05 -2.89 8.10
N ARG A 11 10.38 -2.58 6.98
CA ARG A 11 10.42 -1.27 6.33
C ARG A 11 9.02 -0.73 6.13
N ASP A 12 8.87 0.56 6.45
CA ASP A 12 7.62 1.27 6.19
C ASP A 12 7.47 1.55 4.70
N ILE A 13 6.27 1.30 4.19
CA ILE A 13 5.90 1.64 2.81
C ILE A 13 5.58 3.14 2.77
N PRO A 14 6.23 3.92 1.89
CA PRO A 14 5.93 5.34 1.77
C PRO A 14 4.47 5.59 1.36
N ASP A 15 3.82 6.55 2.01
CA ASP A 15 2.43 6.95 1.68
C ASP A 15 2.28 7.30 0.20
N GLU A 16 3.28 7.93 -0.41
CA GLU A 16 3.27 8.27 -1.84
C GLU A 16 3.10 7.05 -2.76
N LEU A 17 3.71 5.92 -2.40
CA LEU A 17 3.57 4.66 -3.11
C LEU A 17 2.18 4.07 -2.90
N ALA A 18 1.73 4.02 -1.65
CA ALA A 18 0.39 3.53 -1.34
C ALA A 18 -0.70 4.38 -2.03
N ILE A 19 -0.53 5.70 -2.08
CA ILE A 19 -1.42 6.62 -2.80
C ILE A 19 -1.38 6.35 -4.31
N ALA A 20 -0.20 6.18 -4.90
CA ALA A 20 -0.09 5.89 -6.34
C ALA A 20 -0.84 4.62 -6.73
N ILE A 21 -0.77 3.59 -5.88
CA ILE A 21 -1.47 2.31 -6.06
C ILE A 21 -2.98 2.47 -5.89
N LEU A 22 -3.42 2.99 -4.74
CA LEU A 22 -4.84 3.05 -4.38
C LEU A 22 -5.60 4.06 -5.25
N ALA A 23 -4.95 5.17 -5.60
CA ALA A 23 -5.57 6.22 -6.40
C ALA A 23 -5.51 5.94 -7.90
N ASP A 24 -5.02 4.77 -8.34
CA ASP A 24 -4.94 4.42 -9.76
C ASP A 24 -6.29 4.68 -10.47
N PRO A 25 -6.33 5.63 -11.42
CA PRO A 25 -7.56 5.98 -12.14
C PRO A 25 -7.95 4.94 -13.18
N THR A 26 -7.10 3.94 -13.47
CA THR A 26 -7.41 2.86 -14.41
C THR A 26 -8.17 1.71 -13.75
N SER A 27 -8.18 1.66 -12.41
CA SER A 27 -9.02 0.73 -11.67
C SER A 27 -10.49 1.10 -11.80
N GLU A 28 -11.32 0.12 -12.18
CA GLU A 28 -12.78 0.24 -12.22
C GLU A 28 -13.40 0.17 -10.81
N GLU A 29 -12.62 -0.14 -9.78
CA GLU A 29 -13.09 -0.26 -8.41
C GLU A 29 -13.37 1.11 -7.78
N ASP A 30 -14.44 1.15 -6.98
CA ASP A 30 -14.79 2.31 -6.17
C ASP A 30 -13.95 2.31 -4.89
N ILE A 31 -12.97 3.20 -4.86
CA ILE A 31 -12.06 3.39 -3.72
C ILE A 31 -12.82 3.67 -2.42
N SER A 32 -14.04 4.22 -2.47
CA SER A 32 -14.82 4.52 -1.27
C SER A 32 -15.34 3.27 -0.55
N GLU A 33 -15.31 2.10 -1.19
CA GLU A 33 -15.70 0.83 -0.60
C GLU A 33 -14.53 0.10 0.09
N TYR A 34 -13.31 0.62 -0.02
CA TYR A 34 -12.14 -0.02 0.55
C TYR A 34 -12.13 0.05 2.07
N THR A 35 -11.76 -1.07 2.68
CA THR A 35 -11.47 -1.19 4.11
C THR A 35 -9.97 -1.24 4.34
N SER A 36 -9.53 -1.15 5.61
CA SER A 36 -8.13 -1.36 6.00
C SER A 36 -7.56 -2.69 5.49
N HIS A 37 -8.39 -3.74 5.46
CA HIS A 37 -8.02 -5.03 4.86
C HIS A 37 -7.73 -4.90 3.36
N TRP A 38 -8.61 -4.24 2.60
CA TRP A 38 -8.40 -4.03 1.17
C TRP A 38 -7.18 -3.16 0.86
N VAL A 39 -6.97 -2.10 1.65
CA VAL A 39 -5.75 -1.27 1.56
C VAL A 39 -4.50 -2.15 1.68
N ASN A 40 -4.46 -3.02 2.70
CA ASN A 40 -3.34 -3.94 2.90
C ASN A 40 -3.18 -4.91 1.72
N VAL A 41 -4.26 -5.58 1.30
CA VAL A 41 -4.24 -6.57 0.21
C VAL A 41 -3.76 -5.97 -1.10
N ILE A 42 -4.31 -4.81 -1.49
CA ILE A 42 -4.02 -4.18 -2.77
C ILE A 42 -2.56 -3.68 -2.81
N VAL A 43 -2.14 -2.94 -1.78
CA VAL A 43 -0.77 -2.38 -1.74
C VAL A 43 0.27 -3.50 -1.72
N HIS A 44 0.06 -4.53 -0.88
CA HIS A 44 0.99 -5.66 -0.83
C HIS A 44 0.94 -6.54 -2.07
N GLY A 45 -0.23 -6.71 -2.70
CA GLY A 45 -0.37 -7.44 -3.96
C GLY A 45 0.39 -6.76 -5.10
N VAL A 46 0.29 -5.43 -5.20
CA VAL A 46 1.07 -4.66 -6.18
C VAL A 46 2.57 -4.76 -5.89
N LEU A 47 2.99 -4.59 -4.64
CA LEU A 47 4.40 -4.74 -4.30
C LEU A 47 4.90 -6.17 -4.57
N GLY A 48 4.11 -7.20 -4.31
CA GLY A 48 4.47 -8.58 -4.61
C GLY A 48 4.67 -8.87 -6.11
N THR A 49 4.01 -8.10 -6.98
CA THR A 49 4.07 -8.31 -8.44
C THR A 49 5.06 -7.40 -9.15
N MET A 50 5.28 -6.19 -8.63
CA MET A 50 6.08 -5.16 -9.30
C MET A 50 7.47 -4.96 -8.70
N PHE A 51 7.74 -5.55 -7.53
CA PHE A 51 9.04 -5.47 -6.88
C PHE A 51 10.09 -6.32 -7.61
N ASP A 52 11.26 -5.73 -7.77
CA ASP A 52 12.41 -6.26 -8.49
C ASP A 52 13.54 -6.52 -7.48
N GLU A 53 13.91 -7.79 -7.31
CA GLU A 53 14.92 -8.23 -6.32
C GLU A 53 16.33 -7.71 -6.63
N ASP A 54 16.60 -7.33 -7.88
CA ASP A 54 17.90 -6.77 -8.28
C ASP A 54 18.06 -5.29 -7.92
N LYS A 55 16.99 -4.64 -7.44
CA LYS A 55 16.94 -3.22 -7.09
C LYS A 55 16.80 -3.02 -5.59
N ASN A 56 17.36 -1.92 -5.08
CA ASN A 56 17.10 -1.56 -3.70
C ASN A 56 15.66 -1.07 -3.48
N PHE A 57 15.27 -0.89 -2.23
CA PHE A 57 13.90 -0.51 -1.86
C PHE A 57 13.50 0.84 -2.47
N GLU A 58 14.38 1.83 -2.40
CA GLU A 58 14.12 3.20 -2.85
C GLU A 58 13.98 3.26 -4.38
N GLU A 59 14.80 2.50 -5.11
CA GLU A 59 14.67 2.30 -6.57
C GLU A 59 13.35 1.64 -6.92
N ASN A 60 12.96 0.57 -6.21
CA ASN A 60 11.69 -0.09 -6.40
C ASN A 60 10.51 0.86 -6.17
N VAL A 61 10.52 1.64 -5.08
CA VAL A 61 9.48 2.62 -4.79
C VAL A 61 9.34 3.62 -5.94
N SER A 62 10.45 4.21 -6.39
CA SER A 62 10.44 5.20 -7.47
C SER A 62 9.93 4.61 -8.79
N ASP A 63 10.42 3.41 -9.15
CA ASP A 63 10.01 2.71 -10.36
C ASP A 63 8.53 2.35 -10.34
N ILE A 64 8.02 1.84 -9.22
CA ILE A 64 6.61 1.47 -9.10
C ILE A 64 5.72 2.70 -9.20
N ILE A 65 6.02 3.78 -8.48
CA ILE A 65 5.26 5.04 -8.57
C ILE A 65 5.22 5.54 -10.02
N SER A 66 6.35 5.49 -10.74
CA SER A 66 6.43 5.96 -12.12
C SER A 66 5.55 5.19 -13.11
N LYS A 67 5.13 3.97 -12.77
CA LYS A 67 4.27 3.13 -13.60
C LYS A 67 2.78 3.46 -13.44
N PHE A 68 2.40 4.17 -12.38
CA PHE A 68 1.02 4.59 -12.16
C PHE A 68 0.71 5.92 -12.86
N PRO A 69 -0.43 6.02 -13.56
CA PRO A 69 -0.84 7.28 -14.15
C PRO A 69 -1.21 8.31 -13.08
N GLN A 70 -1.07 9.59 -13.40
CA GLN A 70 -1.48 10.67 -12.49
C GLN A 70 -2.98 10.59 -12.18
N ALA A 71 -3.30 10.33 -10.91
CA ALA A 71 -4.66 10.33 -10.40
C ALA A 71 -5.22 11.75 -10.19
N PRO A 72 -6.54 11.95 -10.31
CA PRO A 72 -7.19 13.19 -9.89
C PRO A 72 -6.98 13.47 -8.38
N GLU A 73 -6.86 14.74 -8.01
CA GLU A 73 -6.64 15.15 -6.61
C GLU A 73 -7.72 14.63 -5.65
N SER A 74 -8.98 14.52 -6.10
CA SER A 74 -10.06 13.94 -5.28
C SER A 74 -9.81 12.48 -4.93
N ARG A 75 -9.26 11.69 -5.87
CA ARG A 75 -8.98 10.26 -5.67
C ARG A 75 -7.74 10.06 -4.81
N LYS A 76 -6.72 10.93 -4.96
CA LYS A 76 -5.56 10.97 -4.05
C LYS A 76 -5.98 11.30 -2.62
N ALA A 77 -6.89 12.25 -2.44
CA ALA A 77 -7.40 12.60 -1.12
C ALA A 77 -8.15 11.43 -0.48
N GLN A 78 -8.96 10.68 -1.24
CA GLN A 78 -9.61 9.46 -0.76
C GLN A 78 -8.59 8.39 -0.34
N ALA A 79 -7.57 8.14 -1.17
CA ALA A 79 -6.49 7.20 -0.83
C ALA A 79 -5.76 7.60 0.45
N LEU A 80 -5.47 8.89 0.64
CA LEU A 80 -4.83 9.40 1.84
C LEU A 80 -5.69 9.16 3.10
N GLU A 81 -7.01 9.38 3.01
CA GLU A 81 -7.91 9.12 4.14
C GLU A 81 -7.98 7.62 4.48
N LEU A 82 -7.96 6.75 3.47
CA LEU A 82 -7.88 5.30 3.68
C LEU A 82 -6.59 4.88 4.38
N ILE A 83 -5.44 5.43 3.96
CA ILE A 83 -4.14 5.14 4.58
C ILE A 83 -4.12 5.61 6.03
N LYS A 84 -4.67 6.78 6.34
CA LYS A 84 -4.82 7.26 7.72
C LYS A 84 -5.70 6.34 8.56
N ALA A 85 -6.86 5.94 8.03
CA ALA A 85 -7.77 5.03 8.72
C ALA A 85 -7.09 3.68 9.01
N TYR A 86 -6.39 3.13 8.02
CA TYR A 86 -5.56 1.93 8.19
C TYR A 86 -4.49 2.12 9.27
N ASN A 87 -3.79 3.26 9.27
CA ASN A 87 -2.74 3.53 10.24
C ASN A 87 -3.26 3.61 11.67
N ILE A 88 -4.41 4.27 11.86
CA ILE A 88 -5.10 4.33 13.16
C ILE A 88 -5.52 2.92 13.61
N GLU A 89 -6.12 2.13 12.72
CA GLU A 89 -6.58 0.77 13.07
C GLU A 89 -5.42 -0.14 13.50
N VAL A 90 -4.29 -0.07 12.80
CA VAL A 90 -3.07 -0.82 13.13
C VAL A 90 -2.47 -0.39 14.48
N GLU A 91 -2.46 0.92 14.76
CA GLU A 91 -1.95 1.48 16.03
C GLU A 91 -2.87 1.16 17.21
N ASP A 92 -4.19 1.32 17.04
CA ASP A 92 -5.20 1.05 18.08
C ASP A 92 -5.30 -0.45 18.41
N CYS A 93 -4.99 -1.32 17.45
CA CYS A 93 -5.08 -2.76 17.63
C CYS A 93 -3.80 -3.39 18.21
N ASP A 94 -2.67 -2.68 18.38
CA ASP A 94 -1.35 -3.29 18.65
C ASP A 94 -0.96 -4.36 17.59
N ILE A 95 -1.59 -4.32 16.40
CA ILE A 95 -1.49 -5.34 15.35
C ILE A 95 -0.79 -4.73 14.14
N GLY A 96 0.53 -4.84 14.13
CA GLY A 96 1.40 -4.65 12.95
C GLY A 96 1.80 -5.96 12.27
N MET A 97 1.21 -7.10 12.65
CA MET A 97 1.46 -8.41 12.05
C MET A 97 0.17 -9.23 12.03
N PHE A 98 -0.32 -9.58 10.83
CA PHE A 98 -1.30 -10.66 10.72
C PHE A 98 -0.60 -11.99 11.05
N PRO A 99 -1.17 -12.85 11.92
CA PRO A 99 -0.63 -14.18 12.13
C PRO A 99 -0.76 -14.97 10.83
N ALA A 100 0.30 -15.72 10.46
CA ALA A 100 0.33 -16.51 9.23
C ALA A 100 -0.82 -17.54 9.10
N SER A 101 -1.57 -17.78 10.18
CA SER A 101 -2.80 -18.57 10.20
C SER A 101 -3.99 -17.93 9.47
N ASP A 102 -3.97 -16.62 9.23
CA ASP A 102 -5.03 -15.88 8.54
C ASP A 102 -4.77 -15.74 7.03
N MET A 103 -3.60 -16.21 6.56
CA MET A 103 -3.30 -16.41 5.15
C MET A 103 -3.60 -17.87 4.79
N ILE A 104 -4.84 -18.12 4.36
CA ILE A 104 -5.30 -19.44 3.90
C ILE A 104 -4.54 -19.88 2.65
#